data_AF-A0A520QRM4-F1
#
_entry.id   AF-A0A520QRM4-F1
#
_cell.length_a   1.000
_cell.length_b   1.000
_cell.length_c   1.000
_cell.angle_alpha   90.00
_cell.angle_beta   90.00
_cell.angle_gamma   90.00
#
_symmetry.space_group_name_H-M   'P 1'
#
loop_
_entity.id
_entity.type
_entity.pdbx_description
1 polymer ?
#
loop_
_entity_poly.entity_id
_entity_poly.type
_entity_poly.pdbx_seq_one_letter_code
_entity_poly.pdbx_strand_id
1 'polypeptide(L)'
;MKYLSIYAWKLFLLLFLVLSSLTARADWEIHKKNNPLGPGQAIDVLSSGKLIVRLVYGEGQIKPFLHVFGADGELVTNPGLDKSGKGAGLFNHHRGIFIGWNRVSSDLGKYDMWHKGGSGNARYDIVKFENVTGKTSAKIVAHIKWRATKKDDQGNDVMIRELRTFNVSRPKNEYTQIDASFEMLAERDVSLGGDLQHAGVHFRAHTEVANRKGETSYLWEPKSAKGKGRVIDDKHEWVRLLFPIGKRWYTAQEMNSPNNGVKELSWRDYGRFGYFLPKDLKKGDPFNLNFRFVVQEVEPPLNGNKQSEAQIKDSQKKCEERYKSFIKYK
;
A
#
# COMPACT_ATOMS: atom_id res chain seq x y z
N MET A 1 -35.78 -58.57 -56.37
CA MET A 1 -35.98 -59.14 -55.02
C MET A 1 -34.61 -59.59 -54.52
N LYS A 2 -34.07 -59.25 -53.36
CA LYS A 2 -34.51 -58.51 -52.17
C LYS A 2 -33.22 -58.16 -51.37
N TYR A 3 -33.13 -56.91 -50.87
CA TYR A 3 -32.65 -56.47 -49.53
C TYR A 3 -31.20 -56.78 -49.07
N LEU A 4 -30.39 -55.73 -48.82
CA LEU A 4 -29.96 -55.15 -47.50
C LEU A 4 -29.00 -56.08 -46.70
N SER A 5 -27.87 -55.64 -46.12
CA SER A 5 -27.77 -54.65 -45.03
C SER A 5 -26.31 -54.43 -44.58
N ILE A 6 -25.88 -53.15 -44.53
CA ILE A 6 -25.22 -52.45 -43.40
C ILE A 6 -24.31 -53.28 -42.47
N TYR A 7 -23.00 -52.96 -42.49
CA TYR A 7 -22.18 -52.89 -41.27
C TYR A 7 -21.30 -51.63 -41.33
N ALA A 8 -21.91 -50.51 -40.98
CA ALA A 8 -21.21 -49.45 -40.29
C ALA A 8 -21.01 -49.91 -38.85
N TRP A 9 -19.80 -49.89 -38.31
CA TRP A 9 -19.64 -49.60 -36.88
C TRP A 9 -18.49 -48.61 -36.68
N LYS A 10 -18.91 -47.50 -36.10
CA LYS A 10 -18.17 -46.28 -35.86
C LYS A 10 -17.04 -46.57 -34.87
N LEU A 11 -15.84 -46.15 -35.24
CA LEU A 11 -14.73 -45.98 -34.32
C LEU A 11 -15.12 -44.88 -33.33
N PHE A 12 -15.64 -45.26 -32.16
CA PHE A 12 -15.88 -44.34 -31.05
C PHE A 12 -14.52 -44.10 -30.36
N LEU A 13 -13.74 -43.13 -30.86
CA LEU A 13 -12.69 -42.52 -30.05
C LEU A 13 -13.38 -41.67 -28.97
N LEU A 14 -13.58 -42.26 -27.80
CA LEU A 14 -13.80 -41.51 -26.57
C LEU A 14 -12.49 -40.82 -26.20
N LEU A 15 -12.28 -39.63 -26.76
CA LEU A 15 -11.31 -38.68 -26.26
C LEU A 15 -11.84 -38.18 -24.91
N PHE A 16 -11.48 -38.85 -23.82
CA PHE A 16 -11.60 -38.27 -22.48
C PHE A 16 -10.57 -37.14 -22.37
N LEU A 17 -10.94 -35.98 -22.90
CA LEU A 17 -10.29 -34.72 -22.59
C LEU A 17 -10.72 -34.38 -21.16
N VAL A 18 -10.01 -34.95 -20.18
CA VAL A 18 -10.06 -34.48 -18.80
C VAL A 18 -9.46 -33.08 -18.84
N LEU A 19 -10.32 -32.07 -19.07
CA LEU A 19 -10.04 -30.71 -18.62
C LEU A 19 -9.95 -30.79 -17.10
N SER A 20 -8.78 -31.16 -16.59
CA SER A 20 -8.38 -30.76 -15.26
C SER A 20 -8.36 -29.23 -15.32
N SER A 21 -9.46 -28.64 -14.86
CA SER A 21 -9.49 -27.24 -14.44
C SER A 21 -8.45 -27.13 -13.33
N LEU A 22 -7.20 -26.88 -13.73
CA LEU A 22 -6.16 -26.32 -12.89
C LEU A 22 -6.66 -24.95 -12.50
N THR A 23 -7.59 -24.91 -11.55
CA THR A 23 -7.74 -23.76 -10.69
C THR A 23 -6.42 -23.73 -9.94
N ALA A 24 -5.46 -22.99 -10.49
CA ALA A 24 -4.25 -22.62 -9.78
C ALA A 24 -4.73 -21.85 -8.55
N ARG A 25 -4.98 -22.58 -7.47
CA ARG A 25 -5.25 -21.99 -6.18
C ARG A 25 -3.97 -21.25 -5.85
N ALA A 26 -4.10 -19.96 -5.57
CA ALA A 26 -2.96 -19.18 -5.14
C ALA A 26 -2.45 -19.80 -3.83
N ASP A 27 -1.30 -20.47 -3.89
CA ASP A 27 -0.59 -20.90 -2.70
C ASP A 27 0.08 -19.66 -2.13
N TRP A 28 -0.47 -19.17 -1.03
CA TRP A 28 0.01 -17.98 -0.35
C TRP A 28 1.06 -18.37 0.69
N GLU A 29 2.20 -17.68 0.63
CA GLU A 29 3.34 -17.93 1.51
C GLU A 29 3.79 -16.63 2.16
N ILE A 30 4.34 -16.74 3.38
CA ILE A 30 4.91 -15.60 4.11
C ILE A 30 6.30 -15.97 4.60
N HIS A 31 7.33 -15.24 4.16
CA HIS A 31 8.73 -15.51 4.50
C HIS A 31 9.37 -14.32 5.22
N LYS A 32 9.86 -14.54 6.45
CA LYS A 32 10.67 -13.57 7.19
C LYS A 32 12.15 -13.76 6.84
N LYS A 33 12.86 -12.67 6.58
CA LYS A 33 14.28 -12.67 6.16
C LYS A 33 14.94 -11.31 6.37
N ASN A 34 16.25 -11.23 6.17
CA ASN A 34 16.94 -9.96 6.00
C ASN A 34 16.42 -9.22 4.76
N ASN A 35 16.32 -7.89 4.83
CA ASN A 35 15.89 -7.10 3.68
C ASN A 35 16.94 -7.17 2.56
N PRO A 36 16.63 -7.73 1.38
CA PRO A 36 17.63 -7.87 0.32
C PRO A 36 17.85 -6.57 -0.47
N LEU A 37 17.04 -5.53 -0.24
CA LEU A 37 17.10 -4.26 -0.96
C LEU A 37 17.77 -3.13 -0.15
N GLY A 38 18.07 -3.36 1.13
CA GLY A 38 18.56 -2.33 2.04
C GLY A 38 18.72 -2.85 3.47
N PRO A 39 18.97 -1.98 4.44
CA PRO A 39 19.13 -2.40 5.83
C PRO A 39 17.81 -2.93 6.43
N GLY A 40 17.93 -3.63 7.54
CA GLY A 40 16.81 -4.13 8.32
C GLY A 40 16.29 -5.50 7.88
N GLN A 41 15.05 -5.78 8.24
CA GLN A 41 14.35 -7.04 8.05
C GLN A 41 13.20 -6.87 7.06
N ALA A 42 12.76 -8.01 6.51
CA ALA A 42 11.69 -8.10 5.54
C ALA A 42 10.72 -9.24 5.89
N ILE A 43 9.45 -9.03 5.59
CA ILE A 43 8.44 -10.10 5.46
C ILE A 43 7.91 -10.06 4.03
N ASP A 44 8.24 -11.10 3.28
CA ASP A 44 7.76 -11.31 1.91
C ASP A 44 6.40 -12.02 1.96
N VAL A 45 5.46 -11.55 1.14
CA VAL A 45 4.22 -12.25 0.84
C VAL A 45 4.27 -12.70 -0.61
N LEU A 46 4.15 -14.00 -0.83
CA LEU A 46 4.17 -14.60 -2.16
C LEU A 46 2.81 -15.22 -2.47
N SER A 47 2.52 -15.32 -3.77
CA SER A 47 1.35 -16.02 -4.31
C SER A 47 1.80 -16.83 -5.51
N SER A 48 1.66 -18.15 -5.44
CA SER A 48 2.14 -19.10 -6.46
C SER A 48 3.63 -18.86 -6.80
N GLY A 49 4.47 -18.73 -5.78
CA GLY A 49 5.91 -18.47 -5.90
C GLY A 49 6.32 -17.06 -6.34
N LYS A 50 5.36 -16.19 -6.69
CA LYS A 50 5.65 -14.80 -7.09
C LYS A 50 5.58 -13.85 -5.90
N LEU A 51 6.61 -13.03 -5.72
CA LEU A 51 6.63 -11.98 -4.69
C LEU A 51 5.59 -10.89 -5.01
N ILE A 52 4.66 -10.64 -4.09
CA ILE A 52 3.55 -9.69 -4.27
C ILE A 52 3.80 -8.40 -3.49
N VAL A 53 4.12 -8.53 -2.20
CA VAL A 53 4.50 -7.40 -1.34
C VAL A 53 5.62 -7.79 -0.39
N ARG A 54 6.32 -6.77 0.14
CA ARG A 54 7.33 -6.93 1.20
C ARG A 54 7.13 -5.86 2.28
N LEU A 55 6.90 -6.25 3.52
CA LEU A 55 7.00 -5.32 4.65
C LEU A 55 8.48 -5.17 5.02
N VAL A 56 9.00 -3.95 5.02
CA VAL A 56 10.37 -3.62 5.46
C VAL A 56 10.32 -2.92 6.82
N TYR A 57 11.19 -3.33 7.75
CA TYR A 57 11.26 -2.82 9.12
C TYR A 57 12.63 -3.06 9.77
N GLY A 58 12.81 -2.65 11.01
CA GLY A 58 14.01 -2.90 11.81
C GLY A 58 15.11 -1.86 11.61
N GLU A 59 16.34 -2.28 11.88
CA GLU A 59 17.52 -1.41 11.89
C GLU A 59 17.69 -0.63 10.58
N GLY A 60 18.10 0.64 10.71
CA GLY A 60 18.27 1.55 9.58
C GLY A 60 16.97 2.13 9.00
N GLN A 61 15.81 1.61 9.41
CA GLN A 61 14.49 2.09 9.00
C GLN A 61 13.90 3.01 10.07
N ILE A 62 13.36 4.17 9.68
CA ILE A 62 12.69 5.10 10.61
C ILE A 62 11.25 4.69 10.93
N LYS A 63 10.62 3.95 10.01
CA LYS A 63 9.24 3.44 10.14
C LYS A 63 9.10 2.15 9.32
N PRO A 64 8.19 1.24 9.68
CA PRO A 64 7.83 0.12 8.81
C PRO A 64 7.04 0.60 7.59
N PHE A 65 7.29 0.01 6.43
CA PHE A 65 6.57 0.34 5.19
C PHE A 65 6.44 -0.88 4.28
N LEU A 66 5.39 -0.88 3.44
CA LEU A 66 5.07 -1.99 2.55
C LEU A 66 5.47 -1.67 1.11
N HIS A 67 6.31 -2.53 0.54
CA HIS A 67 6.60 -2.57 -0.88
C HIS A 67 5.56 -3.36 -1.66
N VAL A 68 5.32 -2.92 -2.90
CA VAL A 68 4.55 -3.66 -3.89
C VAL A 68 5.44 -4.02 -5.07
N PHE A 69 5.28 -5.23 -5.59
CA PHE A 69 5.96 -5.75 -6.77
C PHE A 69 4.95 -5.97 -7.90
N GLY A 70 5.38 -5.77 -9.13
CA GLY A 70 4.55 -6.05 -10.30
C GLY A 70 4.72 -7.48 -10.80
N ALA A 71 4.16 -7.78 -11.97
CA ALA A 71 3.93 -9.15 -12.41
C ALA A 71 5.21 -9.97 -12.67
N ASP A 72 6.32 -9.29 -12.97
CA ASP A 72 7.62 -9.86 -13.28
C ASP A 72 8.62 -9.69 -12.12
N GLY A 73 8.15 -9.22 -10.97
CA GLY A 73 8.96 -9.04 -9.76
C GLY A 73 9.71 -7.71 -9.68
N GLU A 74 9.46 -6.79 -10.59
CA GLU A 74 9.95 -5.42 -10.54
C GLU A 74 9.36 -4.66 -9.34
N LEU A 75 10.18 -3.82 -8.71
CA LEU A 75 9.78 -3.04 -7.56
C LEU A 75 8.97 -1.82 -8.00
N VAL A 76 7.69 -1.76 -7.61
CA VAL A 76 6.76 -0.68 -8.02
C VAL A 76 6.86 0.56 -7.13
N THR A 77 7.46 0.42 -5.96
CA THR A 77 7.44 1.42 -4.89
C THR A 77 8.83 1.90 -4.51
N ASN A 78 8.97 3.11 -3.97
CA ASN A 78 10.29 3.66 -3.62
C ASN A 78 10.95 2.87 -2.48
N PRO A 79 12.18 2.32 -2.67
CA PRO A 79 12.94 1.63 -1.61
C PRO A 79 13.38 2.55 -0.48
N GLY A 80 13.56 3.84 -0.75
CA GLY A 80 14.07 4.81 0.21
C GLY A 80 15.54 4.63 0.54
N LEU A 81 16.04 3.43 0.80
CA LEU A 81 17.46 3.17 1.00
C LEU A 81 17.98 2.14 0.00
N ASP A 82 19.24 2.27 -0.40
CA ASP A 82 19.95 1.23 -1.14
C ASP A 82 20.55 0.17 -0.20
N LYS A 83 21.21 -0.84 -0.78
CA LYS A 83 21.87 -1.94 -0.05
C LYS A 83 22.93 -1.46 0.95
N SER A 84 23.57 -0.32 0.70
CA SER A 84 24.56 0.27 1.60
C SER A 84 23.93 1.13 2.71
N GLY A 85 22.60 1.27 2.71
CA GLY A 85 21.87 2.12 3.64
C GLY A 85 21.91 3.61 3.30
N LYS A 86 22.40 3.98 2.10
CA LYS A 86 22.36 5.36 1.59
C LYS A 86 21.00 5.65 0.97
N GLY A 87 20.65 6.93 0.86
CA GLY A 87 19.39 7.35 0.26
C GLY A 87 19.27 6.95 -1.20
N ALA A 88 18.22 6.20 -1.53
CA ALA A 88 17.89 5.86 -2.90
C ALA A 88 16.97 6.93 -3.49
N GLY A 89 17.50 7.70 -4.44
CA GLY A 89 16.74 8.66 -5.23
C GLY A 89 16.16 9.85 -4.47
N LEU A 90 15.15 10.50 -5.06
CA LEU A 90 14.59 11.75 -4.55
C LEU A 90 13.57 11.51 -3.44
N PHE A 91 13.70 12.26 -2.33
CA PHE A 91 12.85 12.19 -1.13
C PHE A 91 12.75 10.77 -0.56
N ASN A 92 13.92 10.26 -0.18
CA ASN A 92 14.18 8.91 0.27
C ASN A 92 13.48 8.51 1.60
N HIS A 93 12.84 9.47 2.28
CA HIS A 93 12.00 9.25 3.46
C HIS A 93 10.53 8.90 3.12
N HIS A 94 10.08 9.12 1.89
CA HIS A 94 8.81 8.59 1.39
C HIS A 94 9.04 7.19 0.81
N ARG A 95 8.44 6.15 1.40
CA ARG A 95 8.80 4.75 1.09
C ARG A 95 7.56 3.87 1.03
N GLY A 96 7.34 3.15 -0.06
CA GLY A 96 6.24 2.19 -0.13
C GLY A 96 4.88 2.78 0.24
N ILE A 97 4.08 1.96 0.93
CA ILE A 97 2.87 2.34 1.66
C ILE A 97 3.23 2.42 3.14
N PHE A 98 2.97 3.56 3.79
CA PHE A 98 3.36 3.78 5.18
C PHE A 98 2.47 4.83 5.86
N ILE A 99 2.57 4.88 7.19
CA ILE A 99 1.99 5.91 8.04
C ILE A 99 3.08 6.60 8.87
N GLY A 100 2.94 7.88 9.18
CA GLY A 100 3.80 8.58 10.13
C GLY A 100 3.48 10.07 10.28
N TRP A 101 4.26 10.76 11.11
CA TRP A 101 4.12 12.19 11.43
C TRP A 101 5.49 12.81 11.73
N ASN A 102 5.76 14.02 11.22
CA ASN A 102 7.02 14.73 11.49
C ASN A 102 6.95 15.74 12.65
N ARG A 103 5.75 16.00 13.20
CA ARG A 103 5.55 16.87 14.35
C ARG A 103 4.70 16.17 15.39
N VAL A 104 5.34 15.30 16.17
CA VAL A 104 4.70 14.60 17.28
C VAL A 104 5.10 15.26 18.59
N SER A 105 4.16 15.50 19.49
CA SER A 105 4.45 16.04 20.82
C SER A 105 3.69 15.34 21.92
N SER A 106 4.35 15.14 23.06
CA SER A 106 3.77 14.69 24.32
C SER A 106 4.49 15.38 25.49
N ASP A 107 4.13 15.02 26.71
CA ASP A 107 4.89 15.37 27.92
C ASP A 107 6.35 14.86 27.89
N LEU A 108 6.66 13.85 27.07
CA LEU A 108 8.03 13.38 26.85
C LEU A 108 8.82 14.27 25.88
N GLY A 109 8.21 15.28 25.26
CA GLY A 109 8.87 16.22 24.35
C GLY A 109 8.33 16.18 22.92
N LYS A 110 9.15 16.68 21.98
CA LYS A 110 8.80 16.82 20.56
C LYS A 110 9.66 15.90 19.71
N TYR A 111 9.03 15.25 18.74
CA TYR A 111 9.60 14.16 17.97
C TYR A 111 9.22 14.23 16.49
N ASP A 112 10.16 13.87 15.63
CA ASP A 112 9.94 13.58 14.22
C ASP A 112 10.03 12.06 14.02
N MET A 113 8.91 11.44 13.64
CA MET A 113 8.81 10.01 13.35
C MET A 113 8.73 9.76 11.84
N TRP A 114 9.01 10.80 11.06
CA TRP A 114 8.95 10.76 9.61
C TRP A 114 10.33 10.68 8.97
N HIS A 115 11.27 11.49 9.44
CA HIS A 115 12.62 11.62 8.88
C HIS A 115 13.64 10.86 9.73
N LYS A 116 14.58 10.18 9.08
CA LYS A 116 15.73 9.59 9.77
C LYS A 116 16.62 10.73 10.29
N GLY A 117 16.90 10.74 11.59
CA GLY A 117 17.66 11.83 12.24
C GLY A 117 16.85 13.11 12.47
N GLY A 118 15.52 13.04 12.37
CA GLY A 118 14.65 14.16 12.73
C GLY A 118 14.68 14.46 14.23
N SER A 119 14.04 15.57 14.63
CA SER A 119 14.07 16.05 16.01
C SER A 119 13.63 14.99 17.02
N GLY A 120 14.31 14.93 18.17
CA GLY A 120 13.98 14.01 19.26
C GLY A 120 14.31 12.53 19.01
N ASN A 121 14.64 12.13 17.78
CA ASN A 121 15.03 10.75 17.40
C ASN A 121 14.09 9.66 17.92
N ALA A 122 12.77 9.88 17.83
CA ALA A 122 11.80 8.85 18.20
C ALA A 122 12.03 7.55 17.41
N ARG A 123 11.65 6.44 18.02
CA ARG A 123 11.86 5.09 17.50
C ARG A 123 10.56 4.29 17.48
N TYR A 124 10.59 3.15 16.82
CA TYR A 124 9.54 2.15 16.93
C TYR A 124 10.15 0.79 17.22
N ASP A 125 9.39 -0.05 17.91
CA ASP A 125 9.70 -1.46 18.09
C ASP A 125 8.55 -2.30 17.54
N ILE A 126 8.86 -3.32 16.73
CA ILE A 126 7.88 -4.37 16.43
C ILE A 126 8.02 -5.45 17.49
N VAL A 127 6.99 -5.63 18.31
CA VAL A 127 7.04 -6.55 19.45
C VAL A 127 6.67 -7.98 19.07
N LYS A 128 5.79 -8.16 18.10
CA LYS A 128 5.44 -9.47 17.53
C LYS A 128 4.77 -9.35 16.17
N PHE A 129 4.75 -10.46 15.43
CA PHE A 129 3.96 -10.65 14.24
C PHE A 129 2.95 -11.78 14.42
N GLU A 130 1.76 -11.64 13.85
CA GLU A 130 0.69 -12.65 13.84
C GLU A 130 0.25 -12.91 12.38
N ASN A 131 1.21 -13.33 11.56
CA ASN A 131 1.01 -13.51 10.13
C ASN A 131 0.14 -14.74 9.85
N VAL A 132 -0.77 -14.63 8.88
CA VAL A 132 -1.70 -15.70 8.52
C VAL A 132 -1.79 -15.83 7.01
N THR A 133 -1.72 -17.04 6.48
CA THR A 133 -2.02 -17.32 5.07
C THR A 133 -3.42 -17.93 4.96
N GLY A 134 -4.09 -17.65 3.85
CA GLY A 134 -5.41 -18.18 3.51
C GLY A 134 -5.47 -18.64 2.06
N LYS A 135 -6.63 -19.15 1.65
CA LYS A 135 -6.83 -19.70 0.29
C LYS A 135 -6.73 -18.66 -0.83
N THR A 136 -7.01 -17.39 -0.53
CA THR A 136 -7.09 -16.30 -1.52
C THR A 136 -6.37 -15.03 -1.08
N SER A 137 -5.77 -15.04 0.11
CA SER A 137 -5.08 -13.88 0.67
C SER A 137 -4.01 -14.30 1.68
N ALA A 138 -3.13 -13.36 2.01
CA ALA A 138 -2.20 -13.45 3.13
C ALA A 138 -2.25 -12.17 3.95
N LYS A 139 -2.11 -12.29 5.26
CA LYS A 139 -2.21 -11.19 6.22
C LYS A 139 -0.91 -11.06 6.98
N ILE A 140 -0.32 -9.87 6.96
CA ILE A 140 0.73 -9.46 7.90
C ILE A 140 0.05 -8.67 9.01
N VAL A 141 0.29 -9.06 10.27
CA VAL A 141 -0.18 -8.33 11.45
C VAL A 141 1.02 -8.00 12.31
N ALA A 142 1.34 -6.72 12.46
CA ALA A 142 2.48 -6.23 13.23
C ALA A 142 2.01 -5.48 14.48
N HIS A 143 2.50 -5.89 15.64
CA HIS A 143 2.29 -5.15 16.89
C HIS A 143 3.46 -4.18 17.06
N ILE A 144 3.19 -2.88 17.00
CA ILE A 144 4.18 -1.82 16.97
C ILE A 144 4.03 -0.94 18.23
N LYS A 145 5.16 -0.59 18.84
CA LYS A 145 5.23 0.45 19.87
C LYS A 145 6.03 1.62 19.32
N TRP A 146 5.42 2.80 19.27
CA TRP A 146 6.10 4.04 18.95
C TRP A 146 6.57 4.72 20.23
N ARG A 147 7.84 5.09 20.27
CA ARG A 147 8.51 5.48 21.50
C ARG A 147 9.28 6.78 21.37
N ALA A 148 9.18 7.57 22.41
CA ALA A 148 10.08 8.66 22.71
C ALA A 148 11.50 8.13 23.00
N THR A 149 12.48 9.04 22.97
CA THR A 149 13.82 8.78 23.52
C THR A 149 13.86 9.03 25.02
N LYS A 150 13.09 10.01 25.51
CA LYS A 150 12.90 10.24 26.95
C LYS A 150 11.94 9.21 27.55
N LYS A 151 12.19 8.89 28.81
CA LYS A 151 11.32 8.07 29.67
C LYS A 151 10.69 8.98 30.72
N ASP A 152 9.49 8.64 31.16
CA ASP A 152 8.91 9.20 32.38
C ASP A 152 9.57 8.61 33.64
N ASP A 153 9.14 9.07 34.81
CA ASP A 153 9.64 8.64 36.12
C ASP A 153 9.41 7.14 36.39
N GLN A 154 8.49 6.50 35.65
CA GLN A 154 8.22 5.06 35.72
C GLN A 154 9.01 4.26 34.68
N GLY A 155 9.90 4.92 33.91
CA GLY A 155 10.72 4.29 32.88
C GLY A 155 9.99 4.02 31.55
N ASN A 156 8.76 4.49 31.40
CA ASN A 156 7.96 4.31 30.19
C ASN A 156 8.23 5.41 29.16
N ASP A 157 8.45 5.00 27.92
CA ASP A 157 8.72 5.87 26.77
C ASP A 157 7.71 5.65 25.63
N VAL A 158 6.68 4.81 25.82
CA VAL A 158 5.69 4.54 24.78
C VAL A 158 4.74 5.72 24.65
N MET A 159 4.61 6.23 23.42
CA MET A 159 3.64 7.24 23.05
C MET A 159 2.38 6.61 22.48
N ILE A 160 2.54 5.62 21.59
CA ILE A 160 1.44 4.95 20.89
C ILE A 160 1.71 3.45 20.80
N ARG A 161 0.68 2.64 21.08
CA ARG A 161 0.62 1.24 20.66
C ARG A 161 -0.17 1.14 19.37
N GLU A 162 0.29 0.35 18.42
CA GLU A 162 -0.35 0.16 17.13
C GLU A 162 -0.45 -1.33 16.77
N LEU A 163 -1.62 -1.75 16.29
CA LEU A 163 -1.80 -2.99 15.56
C LEU A 163 -1.94 -2.64 14.07
N ARG A 164 -0.90 -2.95 13.29
CA ARG A 164 -0.88 -2.72 11.84
C ARG A 164 -1.20 -3.99 11.10
N THR A 165 -2.23 -3.96 10.27
CA THR A 165 -2.63 -5.09 9.44
C THR A 165 -2.52 -4.74 7.96
N PHE A 166 -1.84 -5.59 7.20
CA PHE A 166 -1.92 -5.63 5.74
C PHE A 166 -2.50 -6.96 5.29
N ASN A 167 -3.74 -6.97 4.82
CA ASN A 167 -4.36 -8.13 4.18
C ASN A 167 -4.23 -8.01 2.66
N VAL A 168 -3.44 -8.89 2.07
CA VAL A 168 -3.01 -8.87 0.68
C VAL A 168 -3.78 -9.93 -0.08
N SER A 169 -4.40 -9.57 -1.19
CA SER A 169 -5.09 -10.49 -2.09
C SER A 169 -4.89 -10.13 -3.55
N ARG A 170 -5.24 -11.06 -4.45
CA ARG A 170 -5.21 -10.85 -5.90
C ARG A 170 -6.56 -11.20 -6.55
N PRO A 171 -7.58 -10.33 -6.46
CA PRO A 171 -8.87 -10.59 -7.06
C PRO A 171 -8.73 -10.91 -8.55
N LYS A 172 -9.23 -12.08 -8.97
CA LYS A 172 -9.13 -12.61 -10.35
C LYS A 172 -7.70 -12.65 -10.91
N ASN A 173 -6.68 -12.58 -10.06
CA ASN A 173 -5.26 -12.43 -10.43
C ASN A 173 -4.91 -11.14 -11.22
N GLU A 174 -5.82 -10.17 -11.31
CA GLU A 174 -5.68 -8.97 -12.16
C GLU A 174 -4.84 -7.85 -11.53
N TYR A 175 -4.86 -7.74 -10.20
CA TYR A 175 -4.20 -6.65 -9.47
C TYR A 175 -3.83 -7.07 -8.05
N THR A 176 -2.91 -6.35 -7.44
CA THR A 176 -2.58 -6.49 -6.01
C THR A 176 -3.51 -5.59 -5.20
N GLN A 177 -4.33 -6.19 -4.35
CA GLN A 177 -5.16 -5.48 -3.37
C GLN A 177 -4.56 -5.59 -1.98
N ILE A 178 -4.49 -4.48 -1.26
CA ILE A 178 -3.97 -4.40 0.11
C ILE A 178 -5.00 -3.67 0.96
N ASP A 179 -5.72 -4.39 1.81
CA ASP A 179 -6.50 -3.80 2.89
C ASP A 179 -5.56 -3.45 4.05
N ALA A 180 -5.38 -2.15 4.31
CA ALA A 180 -4.50 -1.63 5.33
C ALA A 180 -5.30 -1.09 6.52
N SER A 181 -5.07 -1.66 7.71
CA SER A 181 -5.63 -1.18 8.99
C SER A 181 -4.49 -0.70 9.89
N PHE A 182 -4.70 0.45 10.52
CA PHE A 182 -3.81 1.02 11.53
C PHE A 182 -4.65 1.29 12.78
N GLU A 183 -4.66 0.36 13.72
CA GLU A 183 -5.39 0.49 14.98
C GLU A 183 -4.45 1.01 16.05
N MET A 184 -4.63 2.24 16.50
CA MET A 184 -3.72 2.90 17.42
C MET A 184 -4.40 3.21 18.75
N LEU A 185 -3.63 3.12 19.83
CA LEU A 185 -4.03 3.53 21.18
C LEU A 185 -2.97 4.47 21.74
N ALA A 186 -3.40 5.65 22.19
CA ALA A 186 -2.52 6.60 22.85
C ALA A 186 -2.17 6.15 24.28
N GLU A 187 -0.87 6.08 24.60
CA GLU A 187 -0.39 5.70 25.94
C GLU A 187 -0.21 6.90 26.87
N ARG A 188 -0.37 8.10 26.32
CA ARG A 188 -0.28 9.41 26.96
C ARG A 188 -0.96 10.43 26.06
N ASP A 189 -1.15 11.64 26.58
CA ASP A 189 -1.58 12.77 25.75
C ASP A 189 -0.54 13.00 24.65
N VAL A 190 -0.98 12.91 23.39
CA VAL A 190 -0.11 13.00 22.22
C VAL A 190 -0.79 13.79 21.12
N SER A 191 -0.06 14.74 20.55
CA SER A 191 -0.43 15.41 19.31
C SER A 191 0.33 14.76 18.16
N LEU A 192 -0.42 14.28 17.17
CA LEU A 192 0.07 13.74 15.92
C LEU A 192 -0.12 14.81 14.84
N GLY A 193 0.97 15.47 14.46
CA GLY A 193 0.92 16.58 13.52
C GLY A 193 1.95 16.49 12.40
N GLY A 194 1.94 17.51 11.56
CA GLY A 194 2.94 17.66 10.52
C GLY A 194 2.54 18.72 9.52
N ASP A 195 3.21 18.69 8.37
CA ASP A 195 2.70 19.35 7.18
C ASP A 195 2.06 18.34 6.23
N LEU A 196 1.35 18.83 5.23
CA LEU A 196 0.61 18.03 4.26
C LEU A 196 1.46 16.93 3.59
N GLN A 197 2.78 17.10 3.49
CA GLN A 197 3.69 16.12 2.87
C GLN A 197 4.24 15.10 3.86
N HIS A 198 4.19 15.40 5.16
CA HIS A 198 4.93 14.67 6.19
C HIS A 198 4.05 14.24 7.37
N ALA A 199 2.77 13.95 7.10
CA ALA A 199 1.85 13.36 8.06
C ALA A 199 0.74 12.56 7.37
N GLY A 200 0.36 11.43 7.97
CA GLY A 200 -0.72 10.55 7.55
C GLY A 200 -0.25 9.30 6.77
N VAL A 201 -1.15 8.72 5.96
CA VAL A 201 -0.93 7.47 5.22
C VAL A 201 -0.64 7.78 3.75
N HIS A 202 0.52 7.34 3.26
CA HIS A 202 1.03 7.75 1.95
C HIS A 202 1.51 6.55 1.13
N PHE A 203 1.34 6.66 -0.19
CA PHE A 203 1.96 5.83 -1.21
C PHE A 203 3.09 6.59 -1.92
N ARG A 204 4.22 5.89 -2.17
CA ARG A 204 5.32 6.39 -2.99
C ARG A 204 5.70 5.39 -4.08
N ALA A 205 5.47 5.77 -5.33
CA ALA A 205 5.92 5.02 -6.52
C ALA A 205 7.46 4.95 -6.58
N HIS A 206 7.98 4.02 -7.38
CA HIS A 206 9.41 3.80 -7.58
C HIS A 206 10.17 5.11 -7.89
N THR A 207 11.44 5.20 -7.49
CA THR A 207 12.20 6.45 -7.62
C THR A 207 12.37 6.91 -9.07
N GLU A 208 12.30 6.00 -10.04
CA GLU A 208 12.37 6.34 -11.47
C GLU A 208 11.28 7.35 -11.86
N VAL A 209 10.10 7.28 -11.24
CA VAL A 209 8.96 8.17 -11.54
C VAL A 209 9.32 9.64 -11.29
N ALA A 210 10.25 9.94 -10.38
CA ALA A 210 10.70 11.30 -10.14
C ALA A 210 11.34 11.95 -11.38
N ASN A 211 11.97 11.14 -12.24
CA ASN A 211 12.58 11.59 -13.50
C ASN A 211 11.55 11.65 -14.65
N ARG A 212 10.34 11.14 -14.42
CA ARG A 212 9.25 11.02 -15.41
C ARG A 212 7.96 11.69 -14.91
N LYS A 213 8.10 12.69 -14.04
CA LYS A 213 6.97 13.36 -13.36
C LYS A 213 5.91 13.94 -14.31
N GLY A 214 6.33 14.38 -15.50
CA GLY A 214 5.44 14.90 -16.56
C GLY A 214 4.55 13.83 -17.21
N GLU A 215 4.80 12.56 -16.93
CA GLU A 215 4.04 11.41 -17.42
C GLU A 215 3.03 10.87 -16.40
N THR A 216 3.01 11.46 -15.20
CA THR A 216 2.06 11.06 -14.16
C THR A 216 0.73 11.78 -14.32
N SER A 217 -0.35 11.08 -13.98
CA SER A 217 -1.67 11.69 -13.89
C SER A 217 -2.41 11.19 -12.65
N TYR A 218 -3.36 12.01 -12.19
CA TYR A 218 -4.14 11.73 -11.00
C TYR A 218 -5.63 11.85 -11.31
N LEU A 219 -6.40 10.96 -10.70
CA LEU A 219 -7.85 11.06 -10.55
C LEU A 219 -8.16 11.00 -9.05
N TRP A 220 -9.25 11.62 -8.62
CA TRP A 220 -9.73 11.54 -7.24
C TRP A 220 -11.24 11.78 -7.21
N GLU A 221 -11.87 11.23 -6.18
CA GLU A 221 -13.29 11.43 -5.89
C GLU A 221 -13.46 11.89 -4.44
N PRO A 222 -14.28 12.91 -4.15
CA PRO A 222 -15.09 13.70 -5.09
C PRO A 222 -14.26 14.51 -6.08
N LYS A 223 -14.82 14.82 -7.25
CA LYS A 223 -14.15 15.71 -8.20
C LYS A 223 -14.01 17.12 -7.60
N SER A 224 -12.82 17.40 -7.09
CA SER A 224 -12.47 18.67 -6.45
C SER A 224 -11.29 19.37 -7.12
N ALA A 225 -11.16 20.68 -6.89
CA ALA A 225 -10.16 21.50 -7.57
C ALA A 225 -8.73 21.06 -7.24
N LYS A 226 -7.88 21.00 -8.28
CA LYS A 226 -6.46 20.69 -8.15
C LYS A 226 -5.73 21.90 -7.56
N GLY A 227 -5.49 21.87 -6.25
CA GLY A 227 -4.62 22.84 -5.58
C GLY A 227 -3.13 22.58 -5.85
N LYS A 228 -2.26 23.44 -5.29
CA LYS A 228 -0.79 23.32 -5.40
C LYS A 228 -0.27 22.12 -4.60
N GLY A 229 -0.43 20.92 -5.16
CA GLY A 229 -0.06 19.66 -4.51
C GLY A 229 -1.00 19.25 -3.38
N ARG A 230 -2.24 19.75 -3.40
CA ARG A 230 -3.28 19.43 -2.42
C ARG A 230 -4.67 19.37 -3.07
N VAL A 231 -5.56 18.60 -2.49
CA VAL A 231 -7.01 18.61 -2.78
C VAL A 231 -7.75 18.59 -1.45
N ILE A 232 -8.70 19.51 -1.28
CA ILE A 232 -9.49 19.63 -0.04
C ILE A 232 -10.92 19.19 -0.34
N ASP A 233 -11.39 18.23 0.43
CA ASP A 233 -12.77 17.76 0.41
C ASP A 233 -13.10 17.04 1.71
N ASP A 234 -14.24 17.32 2.33
CA ASP A 234 -14.64 16.63 3.57
C ASP A 234 -15.17 15.21 3.33
N LYS A 235 -15.34 14.79 2.06
CA LYS A 235 -15.89 13.49 1.66
C LYS A 235 -14.95 12.68 0.77
N HIS A 236 -13.64 12.92 0.86
CA HIS A 236 -12.63 12.17 0.10
C HIS A 236 -12.86 10.66 0.15
N GLU A 237 -13.09 10.08 -1.02
CA GLU A 237 -13.35 8.65 -1.20
C GLU A 237 -12.07 7.92 -1.62
N TRP A 238 -11.41 8.42 -2.67
CA TRP A 238 -10.21 7.79 -3.19
C TRP A 238 -9.38 8.72 -4.07
N VAL A 239 -8.13 8.35 -4.26
CA VAL A 239 -7.20 8.93 -5.22
C VAL A 239 -6.55 7.81 -6.03
N ARG A 240 -6.30 8.04 -7.32
CA ARG A 240 -5.58 7.13 -8.21
C ARG A 240 -4.46 7.87 -8.92
N LEU A 241 -3.25 7.33 -8.86
CA LEU A 241 -2.09 7.72 -9.66
C LEU A 241 -1.94 6.77 -10.86
N LEU A 242 -1.60 7.29 -12.03
CA LEU A 242 -1.04 6.57 -13.17
C LEU A 242 0.43 6.96 -13.34
N PHE A 243 1.32 5.99 -13.53
CA PHE A 243 2.76 6.24 -13.62
C PHE A 243 3.51 5.13 -14.38
N PRO A 244 4.62 5.45 -15.07
CA PRO A 244 5.43 4.44 -15.74
C PRO A 244 6.62 3.95 -14.89
N ILE A 245 7.05 2.71 -15.12
CA ILE A 245 8.34 2.15 -14.67
C ILE A 245 8.94 1.36 -15.83
N GLY A 246 10.12 1.76 -16.30
CA GLY A 246 10.68 1.25 -17.54
C GLY A 246 9.69 1.43 -18.70
N LYS A 247 9.33 0.32 -19.36
CA LYS A 247 8.35 0.32 -20.46
C LYS A 247 6.91 0.03 -20.00
N ARG A 248 6.71 -0.31 -18.73
CA ARG A 248 5.42 -0.71 -18.16
C ARG A 248 4.71 0.47 -17.52
N TRP A 249 3.39 0.35 -17.43
CA TRP A 249 2.53 1.36 -16.84
C TRP A 249 1.73 0.78 -15.69
N TYR A 250 1.63 1.54 -14.61
CA TYR A 250 0.96 1.11 -13.40
C TYR A 250 -0.02 2.16 -12.92
N THR A 251 -0.99 1.67 -12.18
CA THR A 251 -1.89 2.50 -11.41
C THR A 251 -1.78 2.13 -9.94
N ALA A 252 -1.89 3.13 -9.08
CA ALA A 252 -2.02 2.95 -7.64
C ALA A 252 -3.22 3.75 -7.17
N GLN A 253 -4.25 3.06 -6.68
CA GLN A 253 -5.42 3.66 -6.06
C GLN A 253 -5.31 3.52 -4.54
N GLU A 254 -5.55 4.58 -3.79
CA GLU A 254 -5.77 4.57 -2.34
C GLU A 254 -7.22 4.97 -2.08
N MET A 255 -7.96 4.07 -1.42
CA MET A 255 -9.34 4.25 -1.01
C MET A 255 -9.39 4.53 0.49
N ASN A 256 -10.09 5.58 0.86
CA ASN A 256 -10.25 6.06 2.23
C ASN A 256 -11.57 5.56 2.82
N SER A 257 -11.57 4.98 4.02
CA SER A 257 -12.82 4.73 4.73
C SER A 257 -13.44 6.06 5.16
N PRO A 258 -14.77 6.27 4.99
CA PRO A 258 -15.44 7.47 5.49
C PRO A 258 -15.18 7.74 6.99
N ASN A 259 -15.01 6.68 7.78
CA ASN A 259 -14.76 6.75 9.22
C ASN A 259 -13.38 7.34 9.58
N ASN A 260 -12.46 7.44 8.62
CA ASN A 260 -11.15 8.07 8.86
C ASN A 260 -11.26 9.60 9.01
N GLY A 261 -12.33 10.22 8.46
CA GLY A 261 -12.55 11.66 8.55
C GLY A 261 -11.47 12.51 7.87
N VAL A 262 -10.88 12.04 6.77
CA VAL A 262 -9.82 12.77 6.05
C VAL A 262 -10.40 13.97 5.31
N LYS A 263 -9.68 15.09 5.33
CA LYS A 263 -10.06 16.33 4.65
C LYS A 263 -9.12 16.73 3.52
N GLU A 264 -7.83 16.45 3.69
CA GLU A 264 -6.80 16.92 2.78
C GLU A 264 -6.05 15.74 2.17
N LEU A 265 -6.10 15.67 0.84
CA LEU A 265 -5.24 14.82 0.03
C LEU A 265 -3.98 15.60 -0.35
N SER A 266 -2.83 14.99 -0.13
CA SER A 266 -1.52 15.48 -0.57
C SER A 266 -1.10 14.72 -1.81
N TRP A 267 -0.62 15.40 -2.85
CA TRP A 267 -0.15 14.73 -4.08
C TRP A 267 1.05 15.45 -4.72
N ARG A 268 1.92 14.70 -5.40
CA ARG A 268 3.11 15.23 -6.10
C ARG A 268 3.33 14.45 -7.39
N ASP A 269 3.65 15.20 -8.44
CA ASP A 269 3.95 14.72 -9.79
C ASP A 269 5.09 13.69 -9.84
N TYR A 270 6.02 13.72 -8.88
CA TYR A 270 7.07 12.71 -8.78
C TYR A 270 6.56 11.30 -8.38
N GLY A 271 5.25 11.11 -8.15
CA GLY A 271 4.62 9.82 -7.86
C GLY A 271 4.40 9.57 -6.36
N ARG A 272 3.96 10.59 -5.62
CA ARG A 272 3.67 10.50 -4.19
C ARG A 272 2.30 11.06 -3.90
N PHE A 273 1.49 10.35 -3.12
CA PHE A 273 0.21 10.85 -2.65
C PHE A 273 -0.17 10.21 -1.33
N GLY A 274 -1.15 10.78 -0.65
CA GLY A 274 -1.63 10.27 0.63
C GLY A 274 -2.51 11.26 1.36
N TYR A 275 -3.29 10.75 2.31
CA TYR A 275 -4.18 11.56 3.11
C TYR A 275 -3.48 12.12 4.34
N PHE A 276 -3.64 13.42 4.59
CA PHE A 276 -3.14 14.11 5.76
C PHE A 276 -4.09 13.91 6.95
N LEU A 277 -3.53 13.46 8.06
CA LEU A 277 -4.25 12.97 9.23
C LEU A 277 -3.65 13.51 10.54
N PRO A 278 -3.80 14.82 10.82
CA PRO A 278 -3.44 15.36 12.13
C PRO A 278 -4.47 14.94 13.17
N LYS A 279 -4.03 14.70 14.41
CA LYS A 279 -4.92 14.29 15.50
C LYS A 279 -4.33 14.63 16.86
N ASP A 280 -5.12 15.23 17.73
CA ASP A 280 -4.81 15.30 19.16
C ASP A 280 -5.54 14.15 19.87
N LEU A 281 -4.81 13.45 20.74
CA LEU A 281 -5.29 12.28 21.46
C LEU A 281 -4.99 12.44 22.95
N LYS A 282 -5.96 12.09 23.80
CA LYS A 282 -5.76 11.85 25.22
C LYS A 282 -5.28 10.43 25.47
N LYS A 283 -4.63 10.20 26.60
CA LYS A 283 -4.28 8.83 27.04
C LYS A 283 -5.51 7.93 27.01
N GLY A 284 -5.42 6.80 26.32
CA GLY A 284 -6.50 5.83 26.15
C GLY A 284 -7.37 6.07 24.93
N ASP A 285 -7.22 7.19 24.21
CA ASP A 285 -7.98 7.44 22.99
C ASP A 285 -7.57 6.46 21.88
N PRO A 286 -8.54 5.85 21.18
CA PRO A 286 -8.28 5.10 19.97
C PRO A 286 -8.11 6.04 18.76
N PHE A 287 -7.28 5.64 17.82
CA PHE A 287 -7.19 6.26 16.50
C PHE A 287 -7.05 5.18 15.43
N ASN A 288 -8.18 4.74 14.90
CA ASN A 288 -8.24 3.61 13.99
C ASN A 288 -8.47 4.08 12.56
N LEU A 289 -7.60 3.65 11.65
CA LEU A 289 -7.63 4.07 10.25
C LEU A 289 -7.72 2.86 9.33
N ASN A 290 -8.57 2.95 8.32
CA ASN A 290 -8.79 1.90 7.34
C ASN A 290 -8.65 2.42 5.91
N PHE A 291 -7.77 1.81 5.15
CA PHE A 291 -7.54 2.12 3.73
C PHE A 291 -7.55 0.84 2.90
N ARG A 292 -7.82 0.97 1.60
CA ARG A 292 -7.52 -0.08 0.61
C ARG A 292 -6.63 0.50 -0.47
N PHE A 293 -5.52 -0.18 -0.75
CA PHE A 293 -4.69 0.10 -1.90
C PHE A 293 -4.94 -0.93 -3.00
N VAL A 294 -4.98 -0.47 -4.25
CA VAL A 294 -4.96 -1.35 -5.42
C VAL A 294 -3.84 -0.90 -6.35
N VAL A 295 -2.93 -1.82 -6.65
CA VAL A 295 -1.85 -1.61 -7.62
C VAL A 295 -2.02 -2.56 -8.79
N GLN A 296 -2.03 -2.02 -10.01
CA GLN A 296 -2.32 -2.76 -11.22
C GLN A 296 -1.43 -2.30 -12.37
N GLU A 297 -0.84 -3.23 -13.10
CA GLU A 297 -0.24 -2.99 -14.41
C GLU A 297 -1.34 -2.76 -15.46
N VAL A 298 -1.18 -1.74 -16.29
CA VAL A 298 -2.18 -1.31 -17.27
C VAL A 298 -1.52 -1.02 -18.62
N GLU A 299 -2.34 -0.96 -19.67
CA GLU A 299 -1.89 -0.47 -20.97
C GLU A 299 -1.39 0.99 -20.90
N PRO A 300 -0.41 1.36 -21.74
CA PRO A 300 0.08 2.73 -21.80
C PRO A 300 -1.03 3.72 -22.20
N PRO A 301 -0.87 5.01 -21.85
CA PRO A 301 -1.75 6.05 -22.36
C PRO A 301 -1.66 6.13 -23.88
N LEU A 302 -2.81 6.32 -24.54
CA LEU A 302 -2.88 6.37 -26.02
C LEU A 302 -2.51 7.75 -26.59
N ASN A 303 -2.55 8.81 -25.77
CA ASN A 303 -2.24 10.18 -26.20
C ASN A 303 -0.86 10.60 -25.67
N GLY A 304 0.17 9.85 -26.07
CA GLY A 304 1.54 10.03 -25.57
C GLY A 304 1.61 9.78 -24.06
N ASN A 305 1.91 10.82 -23.28
CA ASN A 305 2.08 10.71 -21.84
C ASN A 305 0.79 10.94 -21.04
N LYS A 306 -0.37 11.01 -21.69
CA LYS A 306 -1.66 11.29 -21.05
C LYS A 306 -2.74 10.32 -21.50
N GLN A 307 -3.62 9.96 -20.57
CA GLN A 307 -4.79 9.13 -20.86
C GLN A 307 -5.74 9.87 -21.80
N SER A 308 -6.38 9.15 -22.74
CA SER A 308 -7.52 9.67 -23.49
C SER A 308 -8.75 9.84 -22.59
N GLU A 309 -9.74 10.60 -23.03
CA GLU A 309 -11.01 10.77 -22.29
C GLU A 309 -11.71 9.43 -22.03
N ALA A 310 -11.69 8.53 -23.01
CA ALA A 310 -12.23 7.18 -22.87
C ALA A 310 -11.48 6.37 -21.80
N GLN A 311 -10.14 6.44 -21.78
CA GLN A 311 -9.31 5.79 -20.75
C GLN A 311 -9.57 6.37 -19.36
N ILE A 312 -9.80 7.69 -19.24
CA ILE A 312 -10.15 8.35 -17.97
C ILE A 312 -11.52 7.86 -17.48
N LYS A 313 -12.54 7.82 -18.36
CA LYS A 313 -13.89 7.36 -18.02
C LYS A 313 -13.90 5.91 -17.54
N ASP A 314 -13.17 5.02 -18.22
CA ASP A 314 -13.01 3.63 -17.80
C ASP A 314 -12.27 3.52 -16.46
N SER A 315 -11.20 4.31 -16.27
CA SER A 315 -10.44 4.34 -15.01
C SER A 315 -11.32 4.78 -13.84
N GLN A 316 -12.13 5.83 -14.04
CA GLN A 316 -13.07 6.35 -13.05
C GLN A 316 -14.09 5.27 -12.64
N LYS A 317 -14.73 4.63 -13.63
CA LYS A 317 -15.69 3.54 -13.39
C LYS A 317 -15.08 2.40 -12.56
N LYS A 318 -13.87 1.96 -12.92
CA LYS A 318 -13.14 0.91 -12.18
C LYS A 318 -12.82 1.33 -10.75
N CYS A 319 -12.39 2.58 -10.54
CA CYS A 319 -12.12 3.11 -9.20
C CYS A 319 -13.39 3.14 -8.33
N GLU A 320 -14.51 3.59 -8.88
CA GLU A 320 -15.81 3.64 -8.19
C GLU A 320 -16.32 2.24 -7.83
N GLU A 321 -16.21 1.26 -8.73
CA GLU A 321 -16.59 -0.12 -8.46
C GLU A 321 -15.75 -0.73 -7.32
N ARG A 322 -14.43 -0.47 -7.32
CA ARG A 322 -13.53 -0.90 -6.25
C ARG A 322 -13.86 -0.22 -4.92
N TYR A 323 -14.17 1.07 -4.94
CA TYR A 323 -14.54 1.82 -3.75
C TYR A 323 -15.86 1.30 -3.16
N LYS A 324 -16.88 1.09 -3.99
CA LYS A 324 -18.16 0.45 -3.59
C LYS A 324 -17.93 -0.93 -2.97
N SER A 325 -17.03 -1.73 -3.55
CA SER A 325 -16.62 -3.01 -2.97
C SER A 325 -15.91 -2.85 -1.63
N PHE A 326 -15.06 -1.83 -1.46
CA PHE A 326 -14.34 -1.58 -0.22
C PHE A 326 -15.27 -1.20 0.94
N ILE A 327 -16.17 -0.24 0.71
CA ILE A 327 -17.07 0.25 1.76
C ILE A 327 -18.15 -0.77 2.16
N LYS A 328 -18.49 -1.74 1.30
CA LYS A 328 -19.49 -2.79 1.61
C LYS A 328 -19.09 -3.69 2.79
N TYR A 329 -17.80 -3.78 3.11
CA TYR A 329 -17.26 -4.66 4.14
C TYR A 329 -16.66 -3.90 5.34
N LYS A 330 -17.08 -2.64 5.55
CA LYS A 330 -16.62 -1.76 6.64
C LYS A 330 -17.79 -1.22 7.43
#